data_AF-A0A848XT59-F1
#
_entry.id   AF-A0A848XT59-F1
#
_cell.length_a   1.000
_cell.length_b   1.000
_cell.length_c   1.000
_cell.angle_alpha   90.00
_cell.angle_beta   90.00
_cell.angle_gamma   90.00
#
_symmetry.space_group_name_H-M   'P 1'
#
loop_
_entity.id
_entity.type
_entity.pdbx_description
1 polymer ?
#
loop_
_entity_poly.entity_id
_entity_poly.type
_entity_poly.pdbx_seq_one_letter_code
_entity_poly.pdbx_strand_id
1 'polypeptide(L)'
;MSKSQTGSQGPRRILLVDCDMFFVQVARLEDPEGAGREELLLVGGSSNRGVITSASYAARAFGVRSAMPTSQALKLCPGAVVVPVPRSACVERSEAVRGALEDLAPVVQAASIDEYYLDRPEPSGC
;
A
#
# COMPACT_ATOMS: atom_id res chain seq x y z
N MET A 1 -8.12 45.16 17.50
CA MET A 1 -7.03 44.29 17.01
C MET A 1 -7.05 43.04 17.86
N SER A 2 -7.60 41.95 17.33
CA SER A 2 -7.83 40.70 18.06
C SER A 2 -6.49 40.02 18.37
N LYS A 3 -6.28 39.63 19.64
CA LYS A 3 -5.10 38.90 20.09
C LYS A 3 -5.09 37.52 19.43
N SER A 4 -4.00 37.22 18.71
CA SER A 4 -3.69 35.87 18.23
C SER A 4 -3.63 34.93 19.42
N GLN A 5 -4.60 34.03 19.53
CA GLN A 5 -4.55 32.93 20.50
C GLN A 5 -3.69 31.82 19.90
N THR A 6 -2.40 31.80 20.25
CA THR A 6 -1.61 30.57 20.18
C THR A 6 -2.03 29.68 21.35
N GLY A 7 -3.19 29.02 21.20
CA GLY A 7 -3.60 27.98 22.14
C GLY A 7 -2.61 26.83 22.07
N SER A 8 -2.05 26.44 23.22
CA SER A 8 -1.26 25.22 23.37
C SER A 8 -2.12 24.04 22.93
N GLN A 9 -1.94 23.61 21.67
CA GLN A 9 -2.56 22.38 21.18
C GLN A 9 -2.03 21.24 22.03
N GLY A 10 -2.92 20.36 22.51
CA GLY A 10 -2.53 19.15 23.22
C GLY A 10 -1.56 18.29 22.40
N PRO A 11 -0.98 17.24 22.98
CA PRO A 11 -0.04 16.38 22.25
C PRO A 11 -0.69 15.87 20.95
N ARG A 12 -0.01 16.11 19.82
CA ARG A 12 -0.45 15.63 18.51
C ARG A 12 -0.14 14.16 18.39
N ARG A 13 -1.07 13.37 17.85
CA ARG A 13 -0.83 11.98 17.46
C ARG A 13 -0.73 11.92 15.95
N ILE A 14 0.48 11.65 15.47
CA ILE A 14 0.74 11.42 14.06
C ILE A 14 0.71 9.91 13.83
N LEU A 15 -0.19 9.46 12.96
CA LEU A 15 -0.33 8.06 12.59
C LEU A 15 0.21 7.87 11.17
N LEU A 16 0.92 6.77 10.95
CA LEU A 16 1.26 6.29 9.61
C LEU A 16 0.37 5.09 9.32
N VAL A 17 -0.35 5.16 8.20
CA VAL A 17 -1.09 4.05 7.61
C VAL A 17 -0.30 3.57 6.39
N ASP A 18 -0.09 2.26 6.30
CA ASP A 18 0.58 1.59 5.19
C ASP A 18 -0.30 0.39 4.79
N CYS A 19 -0.69 0.29 3.52
CA CYS A 19 -1.58 -0.76 3.05
C CYS A 19 -0.80 -2.05 2.74
N ASP A 20 -1.04 -3.08 3.57
CA ASP A 20 -0.39 -4.38 3.43
C ASP A 20 -0.51 -4.98 2.02
N MET A 21 0.65 -5.23 1.41
CA MET A 21 0.78 -5.82 0.08
C MET A 21 -0.08 -5.16 -1.00
N PHE A 22 -0.26 -3.84 -0.94
CA PHE A 22 -1.18 -3.06 -1.75
C PHE A 22 -1.36 -3.57 -3.19
N PHE A 23 -0.29 -3.60 -3.99
CA PHE A 23 -0.37 -4.01 -5.40
C PHE A 23 -0.85 -5.46 -5.61
N VAL A 24 -0.52 -6.39 -4.70
CA VAL A 24 -1.00 -7.78 -4.76
C VAL A 24 -2.49 -7.83 -4.47
N GLN A 25 -2.94 -7.09 -3.46
CA GLN A 25 -4.35 -7.04 -3.09
C GLN A 25 -5.19 -6.41 -4.19
N VAL A 26 -4.71 -5.34 -4.84
CA VAL A 26 -5.38 -4.76 -6.01
C VAL A 26 -5.44 -5.77 -7.16
N ALA A 27 -4.33 -6.45 -7.50
CA ALA A 27 -4.33 -7.45 -8.56
C ALA A 27 -5.33 -8.59 -8.31
N ARG A 28 -5.48 -9.04 -7.07
CA ARG A 28 -6.47 -10.06 -6.68
C ARG A 28 -7.91 -9.59 -6.83
N LEU A 29 -8.19 -8.32 -6.51
CA LEU A 29 -9.53 -7.74 -6.65
C LEU A 29 -9.91 -7.53 -8.13
N GLU A 30 -8.94 -7.16 -8.96
CA GLU A 30 -9.17 -6.92 -10.39
C GLU A 30 -9.36 -8.22 -11.19
N ASP A 31 -8.73 -9.31 -10.77
CA ASP A 31 -8.86 -10.62 -11.41
C ASP A 31 -9.13 -11.72 -10.36
N PRO A 32 -10.37 -11.82 -9.83
CA PRO A 32 -10.70 -12.78 -8.77
C PRO A 32 -10.51 -14.25 -9.16
N GLU A 33 -10.66 -14.55 -10.45
CA GLU A 33 -10.64 -15.93 -10.98
C GLU A 33 -9.25 -16.37 -11.44
N GLY A 34 -8.35 -15.43 -11.77
CA GLY A 34 -6.94 -15.67 -12.02
C GLY A 34 -6.08 -15.28 -10.82
N ALA A 35 -5.53 -14.06 -10.80
CA ALA A 35 -4.64 -13.59 -9.74
C ALA A 35 -5.22 -13.78 -8.32
N GLY A 36 -6.54 -13.64 -8.15
CA GLY A 36 -7.28 -13.88 -6.92
C GLY A 36 -7.15 -15.29 -6.35
N ARG A 37 -6.86 -16.28 -7.19
CA ARG A 37 -6.67 -17.69 -6.80
C ARG A 37 -5.22 -18.07 -6.53
N GLU A 38 -4.27 -17.21 -6.90
CA GLU A 38 -2.85 -17.51 -6.75
C GLU A 38 -2.35 -17.18 -5.35
N GLU A 39 -1.91 -18.22 -4.64
CA GLU A 39 -1.28 -18.08 -3.33
C GLU A 39 0.12 -17.47 -3.47
N LEU A 40 0.92 -18.00 -4.41
CA LEU A 40 2.28 -17.54 -4.73
C LEU A 40 2.26 -16.45 -5.81
N LEU A 41 1.62 -15.31 -5.49
CA LEU A 41 1.48 -14.21 -6.43
C LEU A 41 2.61 -13.17 -6.32
N LEU A 42 3.13 -12.73 -7.46
CA LEU A 42 4.07 -11.63 -7.62
C LEU A 42 3.47 -10.59 -8.58
N VAL A 43 3.62 -9.31 -8.24
CA VAL A 43 3.20 -8.20 -9.09
C VAL A 43 4.44 -7.42 -9.53
N GLY A 44 4.63 -7.23 -10.83
CA GLY A 44 5.78 -6.51 -11.35
C GLY A 44 5.99 -6.69 -12.85
N GLY A 45 7.21 -6.45 -13.33
CA GLY A 45 7.57 -6.67 -14.72
C GLY A 45 7.91 -8.14 -14.99
N SER A 46 7.31 -8.75 -16.02
CA SER A 46 7.63 -10.12 -16.46
C SER A 46 8.77 -10.21 -17.50
N SER A 47 9.28 -9.06 -17.96
CA SER A 47 10.35 -9.03 -18.98
C SER A 47 11.71 -9.47 -18.41
N ASN A 48 12.69 -9.67 -19.29
CA ASN A 48 14.04 -10.09 -18.90
C ASN A 48 14.78 -9.06 -18.01
N ARG A 49 14.34 -7.79 -18.01
CA ARG A 49 14.78 -6.73 -17.09
C ARG A 49 13.68 -6.31 -16.11
N GLY A 50 12.68 -7.16 -15.93
CA GLY A 50 11.57 -6.96 -15.02
C GLY A 50 12.03 -6.98 -13.56
N VAL A 51 11.29 -6.25 -12.74
CA VAL A 51 11.51 -6.15 -11.30
C VAL A 51 10.18 -6.36 -10.60
N ILE A 52 10.22 -7.03 -9.44
CA ILE A 52 9.06 -7.25 -8.58
C ILE A 52 8.70 -5.94 -7.86
N THR A 53 7.47 -5.48 -8.05
CA THR A 53 6.89 -4.33 -7.35
C THR A 53 6.35 -4.76 -5.99
N SER A 54 5.62 -5.87 -5.92
CA SER A 54 5.10 -6.44 -4.68
C SER A 54 5.01 -7.96 -4.77
N ALA A 55 4.99 -8.62 -3.63
CA ALA A 55 4.95 -10.07 -3.50
C ALA A 55 3.99 -10.47 -2.38
N SER A 56 3.23 -11.53 -2.61
CA SER A 56 2.37 -12.16 -1.61
C SER A 56 3.16 -12.65 -0.41
N TYR A 57 2.53 -12.73 0.77
CA TYR A 57 3.20 -13.23 1.97
C TYR A 57 3.73 -14.65 1.79
N ALA A 58 2.98 -15.51 1.11
CA ALA A 58 3.41 -16.86 0.78
C ALA A 58 4.68 -16.84 -0.10
N ALA A 59 4.74 -16.01 -1.13
CA ALA A 59 5.96 -15.85 -1.94
C ALA A 59 7.13 -15.21 -1.16
N ARG A 60 6.84 -14.29 -0.24
CA ARG A 60 7.86 -13.68 0.66
C ARG A 60 8.50 -14.72 1.58
N ALA A 61 7.79 -15.78 1.95
CA ALA A 61 8.36 -16.89 2.73
C ALA A 61 9.49 -17.63 1.99
N PHE A 62 9.52 -17.57 0.66
CA PHE A 62 10.62 -18.09 -0.17
C PHE A 62 11.78 -17.09 -0.33
N GLY A 63 11.71 -15.92 0.33
CA GLY A 63 12.73 -14.87 0.28
C GLY A 63 12.54 -13.87 -0.86
N VAL A 64 11.43 -13.92 -1.61
CA VAL A 64 11.12 -12.90 -2.62
C VAL A 64 10.80 -11.56 -1.95
N ARG A 65 11.30 -10.46 -2.51
CA ARG A 65 11.08 -9.10 -2.00
C ARG A 65 10.86 -8.11 -3.14
N SER A 66 10.25 -6.97 -2.82
CA SER A 66 10.16 -5.84 -3.74
C SER A 66 11.56 -5.37 -4.17
N ALA A 67 11.62 -4.77 -5.36
CA ALA A 67 12.84 -4.37 -6.06
C ALA A 67 13.77 -5.53 -6.48
N MET A 68 13.36 -6.80 -6.30
CA MET A 68 14.11 -7.95 -6.77
C MET A 68 13.95 -8.14 -8.30
N PRO A 69 15.01 -8.50 -9.05
CA PRO A 69 14.88 -8.92 -10.44
C PRO A 69 13.93 -10.10 -10.56
N THR A 70 13.00 -10.06 -11.51
CA THR A 70 11.98 -11.11 -11.68
C THR A 70 12.62 -12.49 -11.92
N SER A 71 13.72 -12.54 -12.67
CA SER A 71 14.48 -13.78 -12.89
C SER A 71 15.07 -14.37 -11.61
N GLN A 72 15.44 -13.55 -10.63
CA GLN A 72 15.89 -14.00 -9.33
C GLN A 72 14.71 -14.44 -8.46
N ALA A 73 13.60 -13.69 -8.48
CA ALA A 73 12.38 -14.05 -7.75
C ALA A 73 11.85 -15.43 -8.17
N LEU A 74 11.83 -15.71 -9.48
CA LEU A 74 11.40 -17.02 -10.01
C LEU A 74 12.39 -18.15 -9.73
N LYS A 75 13.68 -17.85 -9.47
CA LYS A 75 14.63 -18.87 -8.97
C LYS A 75 14.36 -19.22 -7.51
N LEU A 76 14.00 -18.24 -6.69
CA LEU A 76 13.67 -18.43 -5.27
C LEU A 76 12.31 -19.10 -5.09
N CYS A 77 11.33 -18.72 -5.91
CA CYS A 77 9.96 -19.23 -5.85
C CYS A 77 9.50 -19.69 -7.25
N PRO A 78 9.92 -20.88 -7.71
CA PRO A 78 9.64 -21.37 -9.06
C PRO A 78 8.15 -21.57 -9.39
N GLY A 79 7.31 -21.77 -8.37
CA GLY A 79 5.86 -21.88 -8.53
C GLY A 79 5.11 -20.55 -8.54
N ALA A 80 5.81 -19.41 -8.47
CA ALA A 80 5.14 -18.12 -8.41
C ALA A 80 4.58 -17.67 -9.76
N VAL A 81 3.38 -17.10 -9.71
CA VAL A 81 2.75 -16.44 -10.86
C VAL A 81 3.10 -14.94 -10.84
N VAL A 82 3.53 -14.41 -11.98
CA VAL A 82 3.88 -12.98 -12.13
C VAL A 82 2.82 -12.30 -12.99
N VAL A 83 2.17 -11.27 -12.43
CA VAL A 83 1.18 -10.45 -13.13
C VAL A 83 1.66 -8.99 -13.24
N PRO A 84 1.24 -8.24 -14.28
CA PRO A 84 1.55 -6.82 -14.39
C PRO A 84 0.84 -6.00 -13.31
N VAL A 85 1.37 -4.81 -12.99
CA VAL A 85 0.72 -3.87 -12.07
C VAL A 85 -0.56 -3.31 -12.72
N PRO A 86 -1.76 -3.50 -12.12
CA PRO A 86 -3.01 -2.92 -12.63
C PRO A 86 -3.08 -1.42 -12.27
N ARG A 87 -2.33 -0.59 -13.01
CA ARG A 87 -2.03 0.80 -12.60
C ARG A 87 -3.27 1.68 -12.38
N SER A 88 -4.27 1.61 -13.25
CA SER A 88 -5.51 2.37 -13.11
C SER A 88 -6.26 1.99 -11.83
N ALA A 89 -6.44 0.69 -11.59
CA ALA A 89 -7.08 0.18 -10.39
C ALA A 89 -6.30 0.54 -9.12
N CYS A 90 -4.96 0.56 -9.18
CA CYS A 90 -4.15 1.00 -8.05
C CYS A 90 -4.45 2.46 -7.67
N VAL A 91 -4.59 3.36 -8.67
CA VAL A 91 -4.96 4.75 -8.40
C VAL A 91 -6.36 4.84 -7.79
N GLU A 92 -7.34 4.14 -8.36
CA GLU A 92 -8.72 4.11 -7.84
C GLU A 92 -8.78 3.61 -6.38
N ARG A 93 -8.06 2.52 -6.06
CA ARG A 93 -8.03 1.98 -4.70
C ARG A 93 -7.29 2.91 -3.73
N SER A 94 -6.24 3.59 -4.18
CA SER A 94 -5.55 4.62 -3.39
C SER A 94 -6.47 5.78 -3.04
N GLU A 95 -7.24 6.28 -4.02
CA GLU A 95 -8.22 7.33 -3.79
C GLU A 95 -9.32 6.89 -2.82
N ALA A 96 -9.82 5.65 -2.96
CA ALA A 96 -10.80 5.08 -2.05
C ALA A 96 -10.28 4.94 -0.60
N VAL A 97 -9.05 4.46 -0.43
CA VAL A 97 -8.39 4.39 0.90
C VAL A 97 -8.25 5.78 1.49
N ARG A 98 -7.73 6.73 0.71
CA ARG A 98 -7.59 8.12 1.14
C ARG A 98 -8.92 8.72 1.60
N GLY A 99 -9.99 8.54 0.82
CA GLY A 99 -11.32 9.04 1.17
C GLY A 99 -11.80 8.48 2.52
N ALA A 100 -11.59 7.17 2.75
CA ALA A 100 -11.92 6.55 4.05
C ALA A 100 -11.07 7.09 5.21
N LEU A 101 -9.81 7.47 4.97
CA LEU A 101 -8.94 8.08 5.99
C LEU A 101 -9.32 9.53 6.29
N GLU A 102 -9.82 10.28 5.30
CA GLU A 102 -10.28 11.67 5.47
C GLU A 102 -11.51 11.75 6.39
N ASP A 103 -12.29 10.68 6.53
CA ASP A 103 -13.37 10.56 7.53
C ASP A 103 -12.84 10.39 8.97
N LEU A 104 -11.58 9.96 9.13
CA LEU A 104 -10.98 9.62 10.44
C LEU A 104 -10.09 10.72 11.04
N ALA A 105 -9.58 11.63 10.22
CA ALA A 105 -8.72 12.70 10.64
C ALA A 105 -8.90 13.96 9.78
N PRO A 106 -8.80 15.16 10.39
CA PRO A 106 -8.95 16.43 9.66
C PRO A 106 -7.82 16.69 8.66
N VAL A 107 -6.67 16.03 8.83
CA VAL A 107 -5.51 16.15 7.95
C VAL A 107 -5.03 14.76 7.58
N VAL A 108 -5.02 14.48 6.28
CA VAL A 108 -4.47 13.27 5.67
C VAL A 108 -3.48 13.70 4.59
N GLN A 109 -2.26 13.18 4.64
CA GLN A 109 -1.22 13.46 3.65
C GLN A 109 -0.69 12.15 3.08
N ALA A 110 -0.85 11.95 1.76
CA ALA A 110 -0.26 10.81 1.07
C ALA A 110 1.27 10.94 1.02
N ALA A 111 1.97 9.88 1.42
CA ALA A 111 3.41 9.71 1.23
C ALA A 111 3.72 8.92 -0.05
N SER A 112 2.85 7.94 -0.37
CA SER A 112 2.88 7.13 -1.59
C SER A 112 1.44 6.82 -2.04
N ILE A 113 1.27 5.83 -2.93
CA ILE A 113 -0.04 5.33 -3.36
C ILE A 113 -0.73 4.48 -2.28
N ASP A 114 0.02 3.97 -1.31
CA ASP A 114 -0.42 3.04 -0.27
C ASP A 114 -0.09 3.52 1.16
N GLU A 115 0.69 4.60 1.30
CA GLU A 115 1.12 5.16 2.59
C GLU A 115 0.53 6.56 2.83
N TYR A 116 0.01 6.79 4.04
CA TYR A 116 -0.64 8.04 4.43
C TYR A 116 -0.29 8.43 5.86
N TYR A 117 0.05 9.70 6.07
CA TYR A 117 0.15 10.32 7.39
C TYR A 117 -1.17 10.97 7.79
N LEU A 118 -1.59 10.76 9.04
CA LEU A 118 -2.78 11.39 9.63
C LEU A 118 -2.37 12.21 10.85
N ASP A 119 -2.87 13.45 10.95
CA ASP A 119 -2.78 14.26 12.17
C ASP A 119 -4.10 14.13 12.94
N ARG A 120 -4.08 13.35 14.02
CA ARG A 120 -5.24 13.12 14.87
C ARG A 120 -5.03 13.79 16.24
N PRO A 121 -5.51 15.04 16.44
CA PRO A 121 -5.43 15.67 17.75
C PRO A 121 -6.16 14.81 18.80
N GLU A 122 -5.62 14.74 20.02
CA GLU A 122 -6.38 14.25 21.18
C GLU A 122 -7.67 15.08 21.30
N PRO A 123 -8.85 14.46 21.46
CA PRO A 123 -10.03 15.23 21.84
C PRO A 123 -9.69 15.94 23.14
N SER A 124 -9.89 17.27 23.17
CA SER A 124 -9.78 18.03 24.41
C SER A 124 -10.74 17.38 25.41
N GLY A 125 -10.21 16.87 26.53
CA GLY A 125 -10.97 16.06 27.48
C GLY A 125 -12.28 16.71 27.94
N CYS A 126 -13.22 15.87 28.37
CA CYS A 126 -14.42 16.27 29.13
C CYS A 126 -14.09 17.21 30.30
#